data_AF-A0A3D0NUE5-F1
#
_entry.id   AF-A0A3D0NUE5-F1
#
_cell.length_a   1.000
_cell.length_b   1.000
_cell.length_c   1.000
_cell.angle_alpha   90.00
_cell.angle_beta   90.00
_cell.angle_gamma   90.00
#
_symmetry.space_group_name_H-M   'P 1'
#
loop_
_entity.id
_entity.type
_entity.pdbx_description
1 polymer ?
#
loop_
_entity_poly.entity_id
_entity_poly.type
_entity_poly.pdbx_seq_one_letter_code
_entity_poly.pdbx_strand_id
1 'polypeptide(L)'
;VWEDASNKESYGSRRRFLYGKELDSVMNYPFRDAILGFLDCGDARDMLEIVLNVLENYPRPVIRSLMNLLGTHDTERVITLLCGERQHGRGREWQAATKLSPEQRAYGLSRMKLASGILYTLPGVPCIYYGDEVGVEGYKDPFNRATFPWGKEDKTLLDWYQRLGAMRHACGCLADGDLINYGSAGRTMAYIRQDDKEMLLCVFNGAHETITFRVPEEFIGGETYMNTQLEGEWLTIPMNECAFVRANVPEKKPEPVAEENTAEEENAEETETAVEPVAAEIDPDPEIADILATD
;
A
#
# COMPACT_ATOMS: atom_id res chain seq x y z
N VAL A 1 13.26 7.24 -11.04
CA VAL A 1 13.53 5.80 -10.80
C VAL A 1 12.21 5.08 -11.04
N TRP A 2 12.14 4.13 -11.98
CA TRP A 2 10.89 3.45 -12.38
C TRP A 2 10.70 2.09 -11.71
N GLU A 3 11.72 1.63 -10.98
CA GLU A 3 11.78 0.32 -10.32
C GLU A 3 11.92 0.56 -8.82
N ASP A 4 11.93 -0.50 -8.03
CA ASP A 4 12.24 -0.41 -6.61
C ASP A 4 13.65 0.19 -6.39
N ALA A 5 13.72 1.34 -5.69
CA ALA A 5 14.95 2.04 -5.37
C ALA A 5 15.86 1.30 -4.37
N SER A 6 15.32 0.37 -3.58
CA SER A 6 16.06 -0.39 -2.56
C SER A 6 17.02 -1.44 -3.17
N ASN A 7 16.68 -1.94 -4.35
CA ASN A 7 17.43 -2.97 -5.09
C ASN A 7 17.88 -2.51 -6.48
N LYS A 8 17.69 -1.23 -6.81
CA LYS A 8 18.00 -0.70 -8.15
C LYS A 8 19.46 -0.90 -8.54
N GLU A 9 19.65 -1.49 -9.72
CA GLU A 9 20.92 -1.52 -10.42
C GLU A 9 20.90 -0.57 -11.61
N SER A 10 22.03 0.09 -11.88
CA SER A 10 22.17 0.91 -13.07
C SER A 10 23.65 1.02 -13.45
N TYR A 11 23.94 0.83 -14.73
CA TYR A 11 25.30 0.77 -15.28
C TYR A 11 26.18 -0.28 -14.54
N GLY A 12 25.61 -1.45 -14.22
CA GLY A 12 26.33 -2.56 -13.58
C GLY A 12 26.67 -2.35 -12.10
N SER A 13 26.00 -1.42 -11.42
CA SER A 13 26.23 -1.17 -9.99
C SER A 13 24.92 -0.96 -9.24
N ARG A 14 24.83 -1.58 -8.06
CA ARG A 14 23.73 -1.36 -7.11
C ARG A 14 23.78 0.07 -6.58
N ARG A 15 22.64 0.75 -6.63
CA ARG A 15 22.46 2.11 -6.14
C ARG A 15 22.18 2.11 -4.64
N ARG A 16 22.56 3.21 -3.98
CA ARG A 16 22.45 3.38 -2.52
C ARG A 16 21.54 4.56 -2.17
N PHE A 17 20.50 4.75 -2.98
CA PHE A 17 19.62 5.92 -2.91
C PHE A 17 19.06 6.15 -1.50
N LEU A 18 18.68 5.07 -0.82
CA LEU A 18 17.98 5.11 0.47
C LEU A 18 18.92 5.01 1.69
N TYR A 19 20.23 5.15 1.51
CA TYR A 19 21.21 5.06 2.61
C TYR A 19 21.39 6.40 3.36
N GLY A 20 20.51 7.38 3.12
CA GLY A 20 20.47 8.67 3.82
C GLY A 20 21.51 9.71 3.34
N LYS A 21 22.24 9.43 2.26
CA LYS A 21 23.25 10.34 1.69
C LYS A 21 22.95 10.81 0.26
N GLU A 22 21.88 10.31 -0.35
CA GLU A 22 21.54 10.57 -1.74
C GLU A 22 20.13 11.17 -1.85
N LEU A 23 19.09 10.35 -1.75
CA LEU A 23 17.71 10.80 -1.94
C LEU A 23 16.91 10.72 -0.65
N ASP A 24 16.09 11.74 -0.41
CA ASP A 24 15.09 11.74 0.66
C ASP A 24 13.84 10.94 0.28
N SER A 25 13.57 10.80 -1.02
CA SER A 25 12.39 10.13 -1.57
C SER A 25 12.59 9.74 -3.03
N VAL A 26 11.68 8.90 -3.54
CA VAL A 26 11.59 8.50 -4.93
C VAL A 26 10.13 8.51 -5.41
N MET A 27 9.95 8.60 -6.72
CA MET A 27 8.66 8.34 -7.36
C MET A 27 8.33 6.85 -7.24
N ASN A 28 7.25 6.54 -6.54
CA ASN A 28 6.89 5.18 -6.17
C ASN A 28 6.09 4.47 -7.29
N TYR A 29 6.79 4.17 -8.38
CA TYR A 29 6.26 3.34 -9.47
C TYR A 29 5.91 1.90 -9.03
N PRO A 30 6.59 1.27 -8.05
CA PRO A 30 6.12 -0.01 -7.50
C PRO A 30 4.68 0.06 -6.98
N PHE A 31 4.31 1.07 -6.20
CA PHE A 31 2.92 1.25 -5.77
C PHE A 31 1.98 1.52 -6.93
N ARG A 32 2.40 2.34 -7.90
CA ARG A 32 1.62 2.58 -9.11
C ARG A 32 1.27 1.25 -9.79
N ASP A 33 2.27 0.43 -10.05
CA ASP A 33 2.11 -0.79 -10.82
C ASP A 33 1.30 -1.84 -10.04
N ALA A 34 1.47 -1.90 -8.71
CA ALA A 34 0.63 -2.71 -7.83
C ALA A 34 -0.85 -2.31 -7.89
N ILE A 35 -1.15 -1.00 -7.75
CA ILE A 35 -2.53 -0.50 -7.80
C ILE A 35 -3.15 -0.73 -9.18
N LEU A 36 -2.43 -0.38 -10.26
CA LEU A 36 -2.95 -0.54 -11.61
C LEU A 36 -3.11 -2.02 -11.99
N GLY A 37 -2.21 -2.90 -11.53
CA GLY A 37 -2.30 -4.34 -11.71
C GLY A 37 -3.53 -4.94 -11.04
N PHE A 38 -3.79 -4.59 -9.78
CA PHE A 38 -5.02 -4.99 -9.08
C PHE A 38 -6.29 -4.54 -9.83
N LEU A 39 -6.31 -3.29 -10.28
CA LEU A 39 -7.45 -2.77 -11.01
C LEU A 39 -7.61 -3.50 -12.36
N ASP A 40 -6.51 -3.83 -13.04
CA ASP A 40 -6.47 -4.58 -14.31
C ASP A 40 -6.63 -6.09 -14.15
N CYS A 41 -7.50 -6.50 -13.21
CA CYS A 41 -7.87 -7.89 -12.94
C CYS A 41 -6.82 -8.74 -12.25
N GLY A 42 -5.78 -8.14 -11.65
CA GLY A 42 -4.85 -8.83 -10.75
C GLY A 42 -5.48 -9.21 -9.41
N ASP A 43 -4.82 -10.13 -8.69
CA ASP A 43 -5.23 -10.53 -7.35
C ASP A 43 -4.86 -9.46 -6.33
N ALA A 44 -5.73 -9.24 -5.35
CA ALA A 44 -5.50 -8.34 -4.22
C ALA A 44 -4.27 -8.73 -3.40
N ARG A 45 -3.96 -10.03 -3.32
CA ARG A 45 -2.80 -10.55 -2.61
C ARG A 45 -1.49 -10.08 -3.24
N ASP A 46 -1.39 -10.17 -4.57
CA ASP A 46 -0.19 -9.75 -5.30
C ASP A 46 0.08 -8.25 -5.10
N MET A 47 -0.99 -7.44 -5.10
CA MET A 47 -0.89 -6.01 -4.84
C MET A 47 -0.39 -5.71 -3.42
N LEU A 48 -0.98 -6.34 -2.40
CA LEU A 48 -0.54 -6.15 -1.02
C LEU A 48 0.89 -6.64 -0.80
N GLU A 49 1.28 -7.75 -1.42
CA GLU A 49 2.64 -8.28 -1.33
C GLU A 49 3.66 -7.28 -1.88
N ILE A 50 3.39 -6.66 -3.03
CA ILE A 50 4.27 -5.60 -3.57
C ILE A 50 4.33 -4.40 -2.62
N VAL A 51 3.18 -3.99 -2.06
CA VAL A 51 3.12 -2.86 -1.11
C VAL A 51 3.95 -3.16 0.14
N LEU A 52 3.75 -4.32 0.77
CA LEU A 52 4.44 -4.72 1.99
C LEU A 52 5.94 -4.87 1.77
N ASN A 53 6.36 -5.46 0.65
CA ASN A 53 7.79 -5.54 0.29
C ASN A 53 8.46 -4.16 0.25
N VAL A 54 7.80 -3.15 -0.32
CA VAL A 54 8.34 -1.77 -0.33
C VAL A 54 8.39 -1.22 1.10
N LEU A 55 7.34 -1.43 1.91
CA LEU A 55 7.31 -0.93 3.30
C LEU A 55 8.38 -1.61 4.18
N GLU A 56 8.73 -2.86 3.90
CA GLU A 56 9.78 -3.60 4.61
C GLU A 56 11.19 -3.18 4.16
N ASN A 57 11.37 -2.88 2.88
CA ASN A 57 12.67 -2.52 2.31
C ASN A 57 13.05 -1.05 2.52
N TYR A 58 12.09 -0.16 2.75
CA TYR A 58 12.31 1.29 2.78
C TYR A 58 12.43 1.76 4.23
N PRO A 59 13.46 2.55 4.59
CA PRO A 59 13.53 3.16 5.91
C PRO A 59 12.30 4.04 6.18
N ARG A 60 11.75 4.00 7.41
CA ARG A 60 10.56 4.78 7.79
C ARG A 60 10.64 6.28 7.42
N PRO A 61 11.77 6.98 7.56
CA PRO A 61 11.88 8.37 7.11
C PRO A 61 11.63 8.56 5.60
N VAL A 62 12.06 7.61 4.76
CA VAL A 62 11.80 7.61 3.32
C VAL A 62 10.33 7.33 3.02
N ILE A 63 9.71 6.39 3.75
CA ILE A 63 8.28 6.08 3.59
C ILE A 63 7.43 7.34 3.84
N ARG A 64 7.75 8.14 4.87
CA ARG A 64 7.03 9.38 5.21
C ARG A 64 7.06 10.43 4.09
N SER A 65 8.11 10.44 3.26
CA SER A 65 8.28 11.36 2.14
C SER A 65 8.04 10.70 0.77
N LEU A 66 7.68 9.42 0.74
CA LEU A 66 7.58 8.62 -0.49
C LEU A 66 6.52 9.19 -1.43
N MET A 67 6.89 9.49 -2.67
CA MET A 67 5.97 10.10 -3.63
C MET A 67 5.12 9.02 -4.29
N ASN A 68 3.92 8.79 -3.79
CA ASN A 68 2.98 7.82 -4.36
C ASN A 68 2.19 8.44 -5.49
N LEU A 69 2.13 7.80 -6.66
CA LEU A 69 1.46 8.34 -7.84
C LEU A 69 0.78 7.23 -8.65
N LEU A 70 -0.17 7.60 -9.49
CA LEU A 70 -0.77 6.69 -10.47
C LEU A 70 -0.33 6.99 -11.91
N GLY A 71 0.08 8.23 -12.19
CA GLY A 71 0.47 8.68 -13.51
C GLY A 71 1.37 9.90 -13.47
N THR A 72 1.99 10.19 -14.62
CA THR A 72 2.85 11.36 -14.84
C THR A 72 2.75 11.82 -16.29
N HIS A 73 3.48 12.88 -16.61
CA HIS A 73 3.72 13.31 -17.99
C HIS A 73 4.50 12.31 -18.87
N ASP A 74 5.06 11.23 -18.30
CA ASP A 74 5.77 10.16 -19.03
C ASP A 74 4.92 8.89 -19.19
N THR A 75 3.72 8.85 -18.62
CA THR A 75 2.80 7.71 -18.70
C THR A 75 1.50 8.10 -19.39
N GLU A 76 0.81 7.13 -19.98
CA GLU A 76 -0.59 7.30 -20.39
C GLU A 76 -1.44 7.77 -19.18
N ARG A 77 -2.52 8.51 -19.45
CA ARG A 77 -3.47 8.92 -18.43
C ARG A 77 -4.09 7.69 -17.79
N VAL A 78 -4.27 7.73 -16.48
CA VAL A 78 -4.73 6.57 -15.70
C VAL A 78 -6.09 6.08 -16.20
N ILE A 79 -7.04 6.98 -16.42
CA ILE A 79 -8.37 6.61 -16.94
C ILE A 79 -8.30 5.93 -18.32
N THR A 80 -7.36 6.37 -19.18
CA THR A 80 -7.11 5.74 -20.49
C THR A 80 -6.49 4.36 -20.33
N LEU A 81 -5.57 4.17 -19.39
CA LEU A 81 -5.01 2.87 -19.07
C LEU A 81 -6.05 1.90 -18.50
N LEU A 82 -7.01 2.38 -17.70
CA LEU A 82 -7.97 1.49 -17.05
C LEU A 82 -9.08 1.04 -18.00
N CYS A 83 -9.52 1.90 -18.93
CA CYS A 83 -10.75 1.63 -19.71
C CYS A 83 -10.63 1.92 -21.21
N GLY A 84 -9.51 2.48 -21.66
CA GLY A 84 -9.23 2.73 -23.07
C GLY A 84 -8.75 1.50 -23.81
N GLU A 85 -8.84 1.55 -25.13
CA GLU A 85 -8.30 0.51 -25.98
C GLU A 85 -6.76 0.50 -25.90
N ARG A 86 -6.16 -0.67 -25.64
CA ARG A 86 -4.70 -0.76 -25.48
C ARG A 86 -3.98 -0.34 -26.76
N GLN A 87 -2.91 0.48 -26.65
CA GLN A 87 -2.21 1.01 -27.81
C GLN A 87 -1.74 -0.09 -28.79
N HIS A 88 -1.21 -1.22 -28.30
CA HIS A 88 -0.69 -2.36 -29.09
C HIS A 88 0.21 -1.95 -30.27
N GLY A 89 1.12 -0.99 -30.06
CA GLY A 89 2.05 -0.53 -31.09
C GLY A 89 1.45 0.39 -32.14
N ARG A 90 0.18 0.78 -32.03
CA ARG A 90 -0.45 1.73 -32.96
C ARG A 90 0.21 3.10 -32.92
N GLY A 91 0.23 3.73 -34.09
CA GLY A 91 0.91 5.00 -34.35
C GLY A 91 0.26 6.21 -33.68
N ARG A 92 0.89 7.37 -33.86
CA ARG A 92 0.47 8.65 -33.24
C ARG A 92 -0.89 9.14 -33.73
N GLU A 93 -1.21 8.93 -35.00
CA GLU A 93 -2.51 9.34 -35.58
C GLU A 93 -3.68 8.65 -34.89
N TRP A 94 -3.56 7.35 -34.65
CA TRP A 94 -4.57 6.58 -33.92
C TRP A 94 -4.71 7.08 -32.48
N GLN A 95 -3.59 7.27 -31.77
CA GLN A 95 -3.61 7.79 -30.39
C GLN A 95 -4.25 9.19 -30.29
N ALA A 96 -4.06 10.04 -31.29
CA ALA A 96 -4.67 11.37 -31.34
C ALA A 96 -6.19 11.31 -31.56
N ALA A 97 -6.64 10.39 -32.42
CA ALA A 97 -8.03 10.26 -32.82
C ALA A 97 -8.89 9.45 -31.82
N THR A 98 -8.27 8.52 -31.09
CA THR A 98 -9.00 7.64 -30.17
C THR A 98 -9.42 8.37 -28.89
N LYS A 99 -10.69 8.20 -28.52
CA LYS A 99 -11.33 8.74 -27.31
C LYS A 99 -12.10 7.63 -26.61
N LEU A 100 -12.32 7.80 -25.30
CA LEU A 100 -13.17 6.87 -24.56
C LEU A 100 -14.62 7.02 -25.01
N SER A 101 -15.32 5.90 -25.19
CA SER A 101 -16.78 5.93 -25.31
C SER A 101 -17.42 6.44 -24.01
N PRO A 102 -18.67 6.93 -24.03
CA PRO A 102 -19.37 7.32 -22.80
C PRO A 102 -19.40 6.22 -21.73
N GLU A 103 -19.57 4.96 -22.13
CA GLU A 103 -19.60 3.79 -21.26
C GLU A 103 -18.21 3.49 -20.67
N GLN A 104 -17.18 3.50 -21.52
CA GLN A 104 -15.78 3.34 -21.06
C GLN A 104 -15.39 4.44 -20.08
N ARG A 105 -15.80 5.68 -20.36
CA ARG A 105 -15.55 6.82 -19.48
C ARG A 105 -16.24 6.65 -18.15
N ALA A 106 -17.53 6.30 -18.11
CA ALA A 106 -18.27 6.07 -16.87
C ALA A 106 -17.62 4.98 -16.01
N TYR A 107 -17.24 3.86 -16.63
CA TYR A 107 -16.53 2.78 -15.95
C TYR A 107 -15.14 3.21 -15.44
N GLY A 108 -14.40 3.97 -16.26
CA GLY A 108 -13.10 4.52 -15.90
C GLY A 108 -13.16 5.48 -14.71
N LEU A 109 -14.17 6.35 -14.65
CA LEU A 109 -14.36 7.26 -13.52
C LEU A 109 -14.62 6.50 -12.21
N SER A 110 -15.39 5.42 -12.24
CA SER A 110 -15.58 4.55 -11.07
C SER A 110 -14.26 3.90 -10.63
N ARG A 111 -13.47 3.35 -11.56
CA ARG A 111 -12.15 2.78 -11.23
C ARG A 111 -11.14 3.83 -10.75
N MET A 112 -11.22 5.07 -11.24
CA MET A 112 -10.41 6.19 -10.74
C MET A 112 -10.71 6.49 -9.27
N LYS A 113 -11.97 6.38 -8.84
CA LYS A 113 -12.34 6.54 -7.42
C LYS A 113 -11.72 5.44 -6.56
N LEU A 114 -11.80 4.19 -6.99
CA LEU A 114 -11.17 3.08 -6.31
C LEU A 114 -9.64 3.24 -6.23
N ALA A 115 -9.00 3.57 -7.36
CA ALA A 115 -7.55 3.77 -7.45
C ALA A 115 -7.05 4.87 -6.50
N SER A 116 -7.75 6.01 -6.49
CA SER A 116 -7.42 7.14 -5.63
C SER A 116 -7.71 6.85 -4.15
N GLY A 117 -8.76 6.09 -3.84
CA GLY A 117 -9.02 5.61 -2.48
C GLY A 117 -7.85 4.79 -1.93
N ILE A 118 -7.29 3.89 -2.73
CA ILE A 118 -6.08 3.14 -2.37
C ILE A 118 -4.90 4.09 -2.23
N LEU A 119 -4.63 4.92 -3.24
CA LEU A 119 -3.51 5.88 -3.25
C LEU A 119 -3.46 6.76 -2.00
N TYR A 120 -4.60 7.28 -1.56
CA TYR A 120 -4.70 8.20 -0.43
C TYR A 120 -4.56 7.52 0.94
N THR A 121 -4.74 6.21 1.01
CA THR A 121 -4.70 5.44 2.26
C THR A 121 -3.43 4.60 2.42
N LEU A 122 -2.58 4.49 1.39
CA LEU A 122 -1.25 3.91 1.52
C LEU A 122 -0.27 4.85 2.27
N PRO A 123 0.77 4.31 2.95
CA PRO A 123 1.84 5.11 3.56
C PRO A 123 2.62 5.91 2.51
N GLY A 124 3.03 7.13 2.85
CA GLY A 124 3.66 8.09 1.94
C GLY A 124 2.72 9.18 1.46
N VAL A 125 3.19 10.02 0.54
CA VAL A 125 2.53 11.25 0.08
C VAL A 125 1.84 11.01 -1.27
N PRO A 126 0.50 11.09 -1.35
CA PRO A 126 -0.19 10.98 -2.62
C PRO A 126 0.12 12.20 -3.52
N CYS A 127 0.53 11.94 -4.75
CA CYS A 127 0.88 12.90 -5.78
C CYS A 127 -0.03 12.69 -6.99
N ILE A 128 -0.81 13.73 -7.33
CA ILE A 128 -1.78 13.69 -8.42
C ILE A 128 -1.18 14.35 -9.67
N TYR A 129 -1.35 13.71 -10.83
CA TYR A 129 -1.03 14.33 -12.11
C TYR A 129 -2.21 15.17 -12.61
N TYR A 130 -1.98 16.47 -12.79
CA TYR A 130 -3.04 17.47 -13.07
C TYR A 130 -4.04 16.97 -14.11
N GLY A 131 -5.34 17.08 -13.83
CA GLY A 131 -6.37 16.62 -14.75
C GLY A 131 -6.87 15.20 -14.46
N ASP A 132 -6.11 14.36 -13.75
CA ASP A 132 -6.58 13.01 -13.37
C ASP A 132 -7.77 13.12 -12.40
N GLU A 133 -7.78 14.13 -11.53
CA GLU A 133 -8.86 14.44 -10.58
C GLU A 133 -10.15 14.95 -11.24
N VAL A 134 -10.08 15.36 -12.51
CA VAL A 134 -11.24 15.78 -13.31
C VAL A 134 -11.46 14.89 -14.54
N GLY A 135 -10.77 13.75 -14.63
CA GLY A 135 -10.99 12.72 -15.64
C GLY A 135 -10.45 13.06 -17.03
N VAL A 136 -9.29 13.72 -17.13
CA VAL A 136 -8.57 13.94 -18.39
C VAL A 136 -8.06 12.61 -18.93
N GLU A 137 -8.40 12.32 -20.19
CA GLU A 137 -7.93 11.15 -20.93
C GLU A 137 -6.80 11.50 -21.91
N GLY A 138 -5.98 10.51 -22.26
CA GLY A 138 -4.88 10.67 -23.21
C GLY A 138 -3.91 9.49 -23.17
N TYR A 139 -3.47 9.06 -24.35
CA TYR A 139 -2.40 8.07 -24.51
C TYR A 139 -1.02 8.68 -24.17
N LYS A 140 0.07 8.09 -24.66
CA LYS A 140 1.44 8.50 -24.30
C LYS A 140 1.76 9.92 -24.76
N ASP A 141 2.88 10.46 -24.28
CA ASP A 141 3.43 11.74 -24.73
C ASP A 141 3.38 11.87 -26.26
N PRO A 142 2.75 12.93 -26.82
CA PRO A 142 2.24 14.15 -26.17
C PRO A 142 0.77 14.16 -25.75
N PHE A 143 0.03 13.07 -25.95
CA PHE A 143 -1.42 13.06 -25.79
C PHE A 143 -1.89 13.11 -24.33
N ASN A 144 -1.08 12.65 -23.37
CA ASN A 144 -1.30 12.80 -21.93
C ASN A 144 -1.06 14.23 -21.41
N ARG A 145 -0.52 15.14 -22.24
CA ARG A 145 -0.19 16.54 -21.88
C ARG A 145 -1.23 17.53 -22.40
N ALA A 146 -2.48 17.09 -22.56
CA ALA A 146 -3.60 17.95 -22.94
C ALA A 146 -3.82 19.10 -21.94
N THR A 147 -4.34 20.23 -22.41
CA THR A 147 -4.69 21.36 -21.55
C THR A 147 -5.75 20.96 -20.52
N PHE A 148 -5.69 21.56 -19.33
CA PHE A 148 -6.72 21.33 -18.31
C PHE A 148 -8.11 21.73 -18.83
N PRO A 149 -9.17 20.93 -18.58
CA PRO A 149 -10.49 21.11 -19.19
C PRO A 149 -11.34 22.14 -18.41
N TRP A 150 -10.87 23.38 -18.31
CA TRP A 150 -11.56 24.44 -17.56
C TRP A 150 -13.03 24.59 -17.95
N GLY A 151 -13.93 24.53 -16.97
CA GLY A 151 -15.38 24.60 -17.15
C GLY A 151 -16.04 23.32 -17.68
N LYS A 152 -15.26 22.26 -17.92
CA LYS A 152 -15.70 20.93 -18.40
C LYS A 152 -15.17 19.81 -17.51
N GLU A 153 -14.84 20.12 -16.27
CA GLU A 153 -14.34 19.19 -15.28
C GLU A 153 -15.40 18.14 -14.92
N ASP A 154 -14.97 16.90 -14.67
CA ASP A 154 -15.81 15.95 -13.96
C ASP A 154 -15.91 16.34 -12.49
N LYS A 155 -17.00 17.02 -12.13
CA LYS A 155 -17.20 17.56 -10.77
C LYS A 155 -17.40 16.47 -9.73
N THR A 156 -17.95 15.32 -10.11
CA THR A 156 -18.16 14.20 -9.19
C THR A 156 -16.84 13.54 -8.83
N LEU A 157 -15.92 13.41 -9.80
CA LEU A 157 -14.57 12.95 -9.51
C LEU A 157 -13.78 13.99 -8.71
N LEU A 158 -13.91 15.28 -9.04
CA LEU A 158 -13.24 16.34 -8.27
C LEU A 158 -13.67 16.36 -6.80
N ASP A 159 -14.98 16.28 -6.54
CA ASP A 159 -15.54 16.17 -5.18
C ASP A 159 -14.96 14.95 -4.44
N TRP A 160 -14.86 13.81 -5.13
CA TRP A 160 -14.26 12.61 -4.57
C TRP A 160 -12.81 12.84 -4.08
N TYR A 161 -11.96 13.44 -4.92
CA TYR A 161 -10.58 13.75 -4.53
C TYR A 161 -10.50 14.78 -3.38
N GLN A 162 -11.40 15.77 -3.36
CA GLN A 162 -11.48 16.73 -2.26
C GLN A 162 -11.85 16.04 -0.95
N ARG A 163 -12.84 15.14 -0.98
CA ARG A 163 -13.24 14.33 0.18
C ARG A 163 -12.10 13.42 0.64
N LEU A 164 -11.33 12.81 -0.27
CA LEU A 164 -10.15 12.02 0.09
C LEU A 164 -9.09 12.87 0.79
N GLY A 165 -8.84 14.09 0.31
CA GLY A 165 -7.97 15.05 0.98
C GLY A 165 -8.44 15.41 2.39
N ALA A 166 -9.75 15.66 2.56
CA ALA A 166 -10.35 15.94 3.85
C ALA A 166 -10.25 14.75 4.81
N MET A 167 -10.56 13.53 4.35
CA MET A 167 -10.42 12.30 5.13
C MET A 167 -8.98 12.08 5.58
N ARG A 168 -8.00 12.25 4.67
CA ARG A 168 -6.58 12.12 4.99
C ARG A 168 -6.11 13.14 6.03
N HIS A 169 -6.67 14.35 6.02
CA HIS A 169 -6.39 15.33 7.06
C HIS A 169 -7.07 14.95 8.40
N ALA A 170 -8.30 14.43 8.35
CA ALA A 170 -9.05 14.05 9.54
C ALA A 170 -8.46 12.82 10.26
N CYS A 171 -7.91 11.87 9.52
CA CYS A 171 -7.31 10.64 10.05
C CYS A 171 -5.78 10.79 10.16
N GLY A 172 -5.28 11.13 11.36
CA GLY A 172 -3.85 11.22 11.68
C GLY A 172 -3.06 9.95 11.36
N CYS A 173 -3.68 8.76 11.52
CA CYS A 173 -3.05 7.48 11.21
C CYS A 173 -2.67 7.34 9.72
N LEU A 174 -3.26 8.13 8.82
CA LEU A 174 -2.88 8.12 7.39
C LEU A 174 -1.55 8.80 7.12
N ALA A 175 -1.10 9.71 7.98
CA ALA A 175 0.17 10.43 7.83
C ALA A 175 1.39 9.56 8.13
N ASP A 176 1.39 8.82 9.25
CA ASP A 176 2.54 8.04 9.72
C ASP A 176 2.16 6.71 10.42
N GLY A 177 0.88 6.35 10.43
CA GLY A 177 0.43 5.08 11.00
C GLY A 177 0.91 3.88 10.18
N ASP A 178 1.11 2.76 10.85
CA ASP A 178 1.49 1.48 10.26
C ASP A 178 0.37 0.96 9.36
N LEU A 179 0.73 0.13 8.39
CA LEU A 179 -0.23 -0.61 7.56
C LEU A 179 -0.25 -2.07 8.04
N ILE A 180 -1.42 -2.51 8.51
CA ILE A 180 -1.66 -3.86 8.98
C ILE A 180 -2.54 -4.57 7.96
N ASN A 181 -2.03 -5.62 7.33
CA ASN A 181 -2.83 -6.44 6.43
C ASN A 181 -3.97 -7.13 7.23
N TYR A 182 -5.21 -6.92 6.81
CA TYR A 182 -6.38 -7.50 7.46
C TYR A 182 -7.01 -8.63 6.62
N GLY A 183 -6.82 -8.62 5.30
CA GLY A 183 -7.19 -9.73 4.44
C GLY A 183 -7.27 -9.35 2.97
N SER A 184 -6.90 -10.27 2.11
CA SER A 184 -7.01 -10.13 0.65
C SER A 184 -7.42 -11.46 0.04
N ALA A 185 -8.45 -11.45 -0.81
CA ALA A 185 -8.88 -12.62 -1.55
C ALA A 185 -9.48 -12.21 -2.90
N GLY A 186 -8.93 -12.75 -3.99
CA GLY A 186 -9.41 -12.46 -5.34
C GLY A 186 -9.37 -10.96 -5.62
N ARG A 187 -10.55 -10.35 -5.84
CA ARG A 187 -10.67 -8.93 -6.18
C ARG A 187 -11.06 -8.04 -4.98
N THR A 188 -10.87 -8.53 -3.76
CA THR A 188 -11.21 -7.80 -2.53
C THR A 188 -9.99 -7.69 -1.63
N MET A 189 -9.79 -6.50 -1.08
CA MET A 189 -8.65 -6.18 -0.22
C MET A 189 -9.10 -5.38 1.01
N ALA A 190 -8.53 -5.68 2.16
CA ALA A 190 -8.71 -4.94 3.39
C ALA A 190 -7.39 -4.79 4.15
N TYR A 191 -7.13 -3.59 4.64
CA TYR A 191 -6.02 -3.30 5.55
C TYR A 191 -6.42 -2.21 6.54
N ILE A 192 -5.70 -2.14 7.65
CA ILE A 192 -5.88 -1.13 8.68
C ILE A 192 -4.68 -0.19 8.65
N ARG A 193 -4.95 1.12 8.68
CA ARG A 193 -3.94 2.14 9.01
C ARG A 193 -4.08 2.50 10.48
N GLN A 194 -3.02 2.39 11.26
CA GLN A 194 -3.10 2.55 12.71
C GLN A 194 -1.90 3.33 13.26
N ASP A 195 -2.17 4.28 14.16
CA ASP A 195 -1.16 4.86 15.05
C ASP A 195 -1.51 4.57 16.52
N ASP A 196 -0.90 5.27 17.47
CA ASP A 196 -1.15 5.07 18.90
C ASP A 196 -2.55 5.51 19.37
N LYS A 197 -3.31 6.25 18.55
CA LYS A 197 -4.55 6.92 18.94
C LYS A 197 -5.76 6.40 18.19
N GLU A 198 -5.63 6.22 16.89
CA GLU A 198 -6.75 5.85 16.00
C GLU A 198 -6.36 4.80 14.97
N MET A 199 -7.40 4.16 14.46
CA MET A 199 -7.33 3.16 13.40
C MET A 199 -8.31 3.52 12.30
N LEU A 200 -7.92 3.27 11.05
CA LEU A 200 -8.78 3.37 9.87
C LEU A 200 -8.78 2.04 9.13
N LEU A 201 -9.90 1.33 9.18
CA LEU A 201 -10.16 0.17 8.34
C LEU A 201 -10.45 0.65 6.92
N CYS A 202 -9.67 0.16 5.97
CA CYS A 202 -9.79 0.44 4.55
C CYS A 202 -10.16 -0.85 3.83
N VAL A 203 -11.32 -0.89 3.17
CA VAL A 203 -11.80 -2.04 2.40
C VAL A 203 -12.06 -1.62 0.95
N PHE A 204 -11.58 -2.42 0.01
CA PHE A 204 -11.62 -2.14 -1.42
C PHE A 204 -12.28 -3.30 -2.16
N ASN A 205 -13.36 -3.00 -2.89
CA ASN A 205 -14.05 -3.97 -3.72
C ASN A 205 -13.72 -3.73 -5.20
N GLY A 206 -12.75 -4.48 -5.71
CA GLY A 206 -12.45 -4.53 -7.13
C GLY A 206 -13.32 -5.53 -7.90
N ALA A 207 -14.18 -6.33 -7.25
CA ALA A 207 -15.00 -7.35 -7.90
C ALA A 207 -16.11 -6.75 -8.78
N HIS A 208 -16.74 -7.61 -9.59
CA HIS A 208 -17.83 -7.23 -10.49
C HIS A 208 -19.22 -7.30 -9.84
N GLU A 209 -19.26 -7.47 -8.52
CA GLU A 209 -20.48 -7.58 -7.74
C GLU A 209 -20.33 -6.83 -6.41
N THR A 210 -21.47 -6.55 -5.77
CA THR A 210 -21.48 -6.02 -4.40
C THR A 210 -21.00 -7.09 -3.44
N ILE A 211 -20.10 -6.72 -2.54
CA ILE A 211 -19.63 -7.60 -1.46
C ILE A 211 -20.18 -7.15 -0.12
N THR A 212 -20.29 -8.09 0.80
CA THR A 212 -20.42 -7.80 2.23
C THR A 212 -19.12 -8.11 2.94
N PHE A 213 -18.80 -7.31 3.95
CA PHE A 213 -17.57 -7.47 4.72
C PHE A 213 -17.85 -7.27 6.21
N ARG A 214 -17.46 -8.25 7.03
CA ARG A 214 -17.62 -8.17 8.49
C ARG A 214 -16.46 -7.38 9.09
N VAL A 215 -16.77 -6.29 9.78
CA VAL A 215 -15.73 -5.47 10.45
C VAL A 215 -15.28 -6.13 11.76
N PRO A 216 -14.03 -5.88 12.21
CA PRO A 216 -13.63 -6.20 13.57
C PRO A 216 -14.52 -5.49 14.61
N GLU A 217 -14.56 -6.03 15.83
CA GLU A 217 -15.38 -5.50 16.92
C GLU A 217 -15.08 -4.03 17.21
N GLU A 218 -13.81 -3.63 17.10
CA GLU A 218 -13.31 -2.27 17.33
C GLU A 218 -13.91 -1.24 16.35
N PHE A 219 -14.39 -1.67 15.19
CA PHE A 219 -14.95 -0.78 14.16
C PHE A 219 -16.48 -0.75 14.15
N ILE A 220 -17.15 -1.53 15.00
CA ILE A 220 -18.61 -1.50 15.11
C ILE A 220 -19.06 -0.12 15.61
N GLY A 221 -19.91 0.55 14.83
CA GLY A 221 -20.35 1.92 15.13
C GLY A 221 -19.27 2.99 14.95
N GLY A 222 -18.15 2.66 14.29
CA GLY A 222 -17.09 3.61 13.95
C GLY A 222 -17.55 4.71 12.99
N GLU A 223 -16.78 5.79 12.93
CA GLU A 223 -17.07 6.92 12.03
C GLU A 223 -16.79 6.53 10.58
N THR A 224 -17.75 6.76 9.70
CA THR A 224 -17.66 6.34 8.30
C THR A 224 -17.27 7.51 7.39
N TYR A 225 -16.46 7.21 6.37
CA TYR A 225 -16.10 8.17 5.32
C TYR A 225 -16.63 7.74 3.96
N MET A 226 -16.65 8.67 3.01
CA MET A 226 -17.11 8.44 1.63
C MET A 226 -18.58 7.98 1.59
N ASN A 227 -18.89 6.94 0.82
CA ASN A 227 -20.23 6.38 0.68
C ASN A 227 -20.38 5.08 1.50
N THR A 228 -19.56 4.94 2.55
CA THR A 228 -19.50 3.73 3.38
C THR A 228 -20.84 3.45 4.08
N GLN A 229 -21.38 2.26 3.85
CA GLN A 229 -22.62 1.78 4.47
C GLN A 229 -22.26 0.72 5.52
N LEU A 230 -22.30 1.10 6.80
CA LEU A 230 -22.05 0.22 7.94
C LEU A 230 -23.36 -0.03 8.70
N GLU A 231 -23.81 -1.28 8.71
CA GLU A 231 -25.02 -1.73 9.41
C GLU A 231 -24.65 -2.78 10.46
N GLY A 232 -24.61 -2.37 11.73
CA GLY A 232 -24.09 -3.22 12.80
C GLY A 232 -22.60 -3.52 12.59
N GLU A 233 -22.29 -4.78 12.30
CA GLU A 233 -20.92 -5.26 12.01
C GLU A 233 -20.66 -5.50 10.51
N TRP A 234 -21.61 -5.16 9.63
CA TRP A 234 -21.52 -5.46 8.21
C TRP A 234 -21.37 -4.21 7.35
N LEU A 235 -20.35 -4.21 6.50
CA LEU A 235 -20.21 -3.29 5.39
C LEU A 235 -20.87 -3.86 4.14
N THR A 236 -21.58 -3.00 3.41
CA THR A 236 -22.05 -3.30 2.04
C THR A 236 -21.26 -2.42 1.06
N ILE A 237 -20.50 -3.04 0.15
CA ILE A 237 -19.56 -2.33 -0.74
C ILE A 237 -19.88 -2.68 -2.19
N PRO A 238 -20.45 -1.76 -2.98
CA PRO A 238 -20.73 -1.97 -4.39
C PRO A 238 -19.47 -2.27 -5.23
N MET A 239 -19.67 -2.75 -6.45
CA MET A 239 -18.56 -2.99 -7.38
C MET A 239 -17.75 -1.72 -7.63
N ASN A 240 -16.42 -1.84 -7.65
CA ASN A 240 -15.48 -0.73 -7.85
C ASN A 240 -15.63 0.42 -6.82
N GLU A 241 -16.06 0.11 -5.61
CA GLU A 241 -16.13 1.05 -4.49
C GLU A 241 -15.23 0.63 -3.33
N CYS A 242 -15.07 1.55 -2.38
CA CYS A 242 -14.29 1.35 -1.17
C CYS A 242 -15.06 1.85 0.05
N ALA A 243 -14.79 1.23 1.19
CA ALA A 243 -15.33 1.59 2.48
C ALA A 243 -14.20 1.96 3.45
N PHE A 244 -14.46 2.97 4.27
CA PHE A 244 -13.53 3.49 5.27
C PHE A 244 -14.26 3.69 6.58
N VAL A 245 -13.77 3.05 7.64
CA VAL A 245 -14.33 3.13 8.98
C VAL A 245 -13.22 3.49 9.95
N ARG A 246 -13.37 4.60 10.67
CA ARG A 246 -12.45 5.05 11.70
C ARG A 246 -12.92 4.63 13.09
N ALA A 247 -11.98 4.17 13.90
CA ALA A 247 -12.17 3.82 15.30
C ALA A 247 -10.99 4.33 16.14
N ASN A 248 -11.18 4.38 17.46
CA ASN A 248 -10.08 4.64 18.39
C ASN A 248 -9.34 3.33 18.68
N VAL A 249 -8.04 3.42 18.95
CA VAL A 249 -7.28 2.27 19.44
C VAL A 249 -7.84 1.87 20.82
N PRO A 250 -8.16 0.58 21.06
CA PRO A 250 -8.62 0.13 22.37
C PRO A 250 -7.56 0.42 23.43
N GLU A 251 -7.98 0.90 24.61
CA GLU A 251 -7.05 1.03 25.73
C GLU A 251 -6.45 -0.35 26.04
N LYS A 252 -5.11 -0.43 26.04
CA LYS A 252 -4.39 -1.64 26.41
C LYS A 252 -4.86 -2.04 27.82
N LYS A 253 -5.58 -3.16 27.96
CA LYS A 253 -5.84 -3.73 29.28
C LYS A 253 -4.49 -3.95 29.95
N PRO A 254 -4.29 -3.53 31.22
CA PRO A 254 -3.03 -3.76 31.89
C PRO A 254 -2.71 -5.25 31.84
N GLU A 255 -1.51 -5.58 31.36
CA GLU A 255 -1.01 -6.95 31.41
C GLU A 255 -1.09 -7.42 32.87
N PRO A 256 -1.59 -8.64 33.15
CA PRO A 256 -1.60 -9.15 34.51
C PRO A 256 -0.16 -9.17 34.99
N VAL A 257 0.12 -8.36 36.01
CA VAL A 257 1.40 -8.38 36.72
C VAL A 257 1.58 -9.81 37.21
N ALA A 258 2.62 -10.48 36.71
CA ALA A 258 2.99 -11.79 37.21
C ALA A 258 3.26 -11.62 38.72
N GLU A 259 2.45 -12.28 39.55
CA GLU A 259 2.73 -12.38 40.98
C GLU A 259 4.10 -13.07 41.12
N GLU A 260 5.11 -12.31 41.56
CA GLU A 260 6.36 -12.88 42.03
C GLU A 260 6.01 -13.80 43.21
N ASN A 261 6.07 -15.11 42.96
CA ASN A 261 6.05 -16.10 44.02
C ASN A 261 7.28 -15.91 44.89
N THR A 262 7.14 -15.17 45.98
CA THR A 262 8.07 -15.22 47.11
C THR A 262 7.87 -16.54 47.84
N ALA A 263 8.62 -17.57 47.44
CA ALA A 263 8.83 -18.76 48.27
C ALA A 263 10.14 -18.56 49.05
N GLU A 264 10.00 -18.49 50.37
CA GLU A 264 11.08 -18.46 51.35
C GLU A 264 11.86 -19.78 51.38
N GLU A 265 13.19 -19.62 51.37
CA GLU A 265 14.27 -20.36 52.05
C GLU A 265 14.21 -21.88 52.25
N GLU A 266 15.29 -22.57 51.86
CA GLU A 266 15.98 -23.48 52.77
C GLU A 266 17.48 -23.66 52.43
N ASN A 267 18.30 -23.56 53.47
CA ASN A 267 19.76 -23.65 53.49
C ASN A 267 20.31 -25.01 53.04
N ALA A 268 21.42 -24.99 52.29
CA ALA A 268 22.40 -26.08 52.30
C ALA A 268 23.81 -25.50 52.09
N GLU A 269 24.58 -25.49 53.19
CA GLU A 269 26.02 -25.25 53.23
C GLU A 269 26.80 -26.48 52.74
N GLU A 270 27.99 -26.20 52.21
CA GLU A 270 29.16 -27.09 52.00
C GLU A 270 29.12 -28.17 50.90
N THR A 271 29.88 -27.97 49.82
CA THR A 271 31.25 -28.52 49.70
C THR A 271 31.89 -28.11 48.36
N GLU A 272 32.89 -27.24 48.41
CA GLU A 272 33.80 -26.99 47.29
C GLU A 272 34.61 -28.26 47.01
N THR A 273 34.43 -28.85 45.82
CA THR A 273 35.40 -29.76 45.22
C THR A 273 35.88 -29.16 43.92
N ALA A 274 37.17 -28.85 43.88
CA ALA A 274 37.87 -28.35 42.71
C ALA A 274 37.86 -29.41 41.59
N VAL A 275 37.45 -29.02 40.39
CA VAL A 275 37.69 -29.78 39.15
C VAL A 275 38.23 -28.80 38.10
N GLU A 276 39.40 -29.16 37.57
CA GLU A 276 40.19 -28.42 36.57
C GLU A 276 39.47 -28.22 35.23
N PRO A 277 39.89 -27.23 34.40
CA PRO A 277 39.22 -26.92 33.14
C PRO A 277 39.53 -27.99 32.08
N VAL A 278 38.48 -28.67 31.61
CA VAL A 278 38.58 -29.52 30.41
C VAL A 278 38.39 -28.63 29.18
N ALA A 279 39.47 -28.46 28.43
CA ALA A 279 39.42 -27.91 27.09
C ALA A 279 38.64 -28.87 26.18
N ALA A 280 37.49 -28.43 25.66
CA ALA A 280 36.77 -29.15 24.62
C ALA A 280 37.41 -28.81 23.27
N GLU A 281 38.20 -29.75 22.75
CA GLU A 281 38.49 -29.85 21.31
C GLU A 281 37.16 -30.09 20.59
N ILE A 282 36.77 -29.15 19.73
CA ILE A 282 35.67 -29.33 18.79
C ILE A 282 36.26 -30.01 17.57
N ASP A 283 35.96 -31.30 17.41
CA ASP A 283 36.22 -32.07 16.20
C ASP A 283 35.25 -31.60 15.10
N PRO A 284 35.73 -31.10 13.94
CA PRO A 284 34.84 -30.65 12.87
C PRO A 284 34.12 -31.82 12.19
N ASP A 285 32.85 -31.58 11.92
CA ASP A 285 31.88 -32.44 11.22
C ASP A 285 32.46 -33.11 9.95
N PRO A 286 32.41 -34.45 9.81
CA PRO A 286 33.00 -35.18 8.69
C PRO A 286 32.33 -34.97 7.31
N GLU A 287 31.38 -34.05 7.15
CA GLU A 287 30.78 -33.71 5.85
C GLU A 287 31.32 -32.43 5.16
N ILE A 288 32.38 -31.79 5.68
CA ILE A 288 33.00 -30.61 5.03
C ILE A 288 34.50 -30.82 4.76
N ALA A 289 34.85 -31.88 4.04
CA ALA A 289 36.23 -32.13 3.59
C ALA A 289 36.40 -32.22 2.05
N ASP A 290 35.32 -32.23 1.27
CA ASP A 290 35.39 -32.56 -0.17
C ASP A 290 35.11 -31.39 -1.15
N ILE A 291 35.17 -30.13 -0.70
CA ILE A 291 34.96 -28.96 -1.59
C ILE A 291 36.20 -28.04 -1.71
N LEU A 292 37.32 -28.33 -1.05
CA LEU A 292 38.53 -27.47 -1.13
C LEU A 292 39.80 -28.16 -1.64
N ALA A 293 39.70 -29.23 -2.41
CA ALA A 293 40.88 -29.83 -3.05
C ALA A 293 40.60 -30.46 -4.42
N THR A 294 40.33 -29.65 -5.44
CA THR A 294 40.72 -29.95 -6.84
C THR A 294 40.71 -28.66 -7.68
N ASP A 295 41.89 -28.30 -8.18
CA ASP A 295 42.29 -27.39 -9.28
C ASP A 295 41.78 -25.93 -9.34
#